data_AF-A0A9E0NF65-F1
#
_entry.id   AF-A0A9E0NF65-F1
#
_cell.length_a   1.000
_cell.length_b   1.000
_cell.length_c   1.000
_cell.angle_alpha   90.00
_cell.angle_beta   90.00
_cell.angle_gamma   90.00
#
_symmetry.space_group_name_H-M   'P 1'
#
loop_
_entity.id
_entity.type
_entity.pdbx_description
1 polymer ?
#
loop_
_entity_poly.entity_id
_entity_poly.type
_entity_poly.pdbx_seq_one_letter_code
_entity_poly.pdbx_strand_id
1 'polypeptide(L)'
;MIRESDIVACGDGQVCFRYRNAKTARSERPTVSGACFPWLVLQHVLPKGFRRARNFGFLHPNCKRIIALLHVLLKFVPAQTTAWVKERAPILCACCGAGMAIVSNSSKTPGISVR
;
A
#
# COMPACT_ATOMS: atom_id res chain seq x y z
N MET A 1 4.14 -11.69 -10.98
CA MET A 1 5.41 -11.42 -10.29
C MET A 1 6.52 -12.07 -11.09
N ILE A 2 7.54 -11.31 -11.46
CA ILE A 2 8.71 -11.77 -12.21
C ILE A 2 9.79 -12.17 -11.18
N ARG A 3 10.41 -13.33 -11.33
CA ARG A 3 11.53 -13.79 -10.49
C ARG A 3 12.82 -13.73 -11.30
N GLU A 4 13.96 -13.78 -10.62
CA GLU A 4 15.28 -13.87 -11.27
C GLU A 4 15.34 -15.04 -12.26
N SER A 5 14.85 -16.21 -11.84
CA SER A 5 14.79 -17.43 -12.66
C SER A 5 13.87 -17.33 -13.89
N ASP A 6 13.06 -16.28 -13.98
CA ASP A 6 12.19 -16.04 -15.13
C ASP A 6 12.85 -15.13 -16.17
N ILE A 7 14.05 -14.58 -15.91
CA ILE A 7 14.84 -13.88 -16.92
C ILE A 7 15.49 -14.92 -17.82
N VAL A 8 15.10 -14.95 -19.10
CA VAL A 8 15.47 -15.99 -20.06
C VAL A 8 16.67 -15.57 -20.91
N ALA A 9 16.79 -14.28 -21.21
CA ALA A 9 17.95 -13.73 -21.91
C ALA A 9 18.17 -12.26 -21.54
N CYS A 10 19.42 -11.84 -21.53
CA CYS A 10 19.84 -10.45 -21.33
C CYS A 10 21.04 -10.19 -22.23
N GLY A 11 20.91 -9.26 -23.17
CA GLY A 11 21.93 -8.98 -24.19
C GLY A 11 21.47 -7.85 -25.11
N ASP A 12 22.41 -7.18 -25.77
CA ASP A 12 22.13 -6.13 -26.76
C ASP A 12 21.20 -5.01 -26.26
N GLY A 13 21.30 -4.68 -24.96
CA GLY A 13 20.44 -3.69 -24.32
C GLY A 13 18.97 -4.12 -24.16
N GLN A 14 18.67 -5.41 -24.33
CA GLN A 14 17.35 -6.01 -24.22
C GLN A 14 17.32 -7.10 -23.14
N VAL A 15 16.14 -7.27 -22.55
CA VAL A 15 15.85 -8.30 -21.55
C VAL A 15 14.60 -9.05 -21.99
N CYS A 16 14.71 -10.37 -22.13
CA CYS A 16 13.60 -11.28 -22.37
C CYS A 16 13.30 -12.06 -21.08
N PHE A 17 12.05 -12.02 -20.64
CA PHE A 17 11.63 -12.67 -19.40
C PHE A 17 10.28 -13.35 -19.56
N ARG A 18 10.01 -14.36 -18.74
CA ARG A 18 8.75 -15.09 -18.71
C ARG A 18 7.84 -14.51 -17.63
N TYR A 19 6.56 -14.37 -17.92
CA TYR A 19 5.57 -14.05 -16.90
C TYR A 19 4.21 -14.68 -17.21
N ARG A 20 3.37 -14.81 -16.19
CA ARG A 20 1.96 -15.21 -16.37
C ARG A 20 1.10 -13.97 -16.44
N ASN A 21 0.41 -13.78 -17.57
CA ASN A 21 -0.51 -12.68 -17.76
C ASN A 21 -1.75 -12.89 -16.88
N ALA A 22 -2.06 -11.91 -16.03
CA ALA A 22 -3.15 -12.01 -15.06
C ALA A 22 -4.55 -12.03 -15.70
N LYS A 23 -4.71 -11.42 -16.88
CA LYS A 23 -6.01 -11.36 -17.59
C LYS A 23 -6.28 -12.62 -18.40
N THR A 24 -5.26 -13.11 -19.11
CA THR A 24 -5.40 -14.26 -20.03
C THR A 24 -5.00 -15.58 -19.39
N ALA A 25 -4.39 -15.54 -18.20
CA ALA A 25 -3.81 -16.67 -17.47
C ALA A 25 -2.71 -17.45 -18.22
N ARG A 26 -2.24 -16.96 -19.38
CA ARG A 26 -1.23 -17.59 -20.23
C ARG A 26 0.19 -17.19 -19.82
N SER A 27 1.14 -18.06 -20.12
CA SER A 27 2.57 -17.75 -19.98
C SER A 27 3.06 -17.06 -21.24
N GLU A 28 3.67 -15.89 -21.06
CA GLU A 28 4.18 -15.05 -22.15
C GLU A 28 5.67 -14.78 -21.95
N ARG A 29 6.37 -14.45 -23.03
CA ARG A 29 7.81 -14.14 -23.05
C ARG A 29 8.10 -12.84 -23.81
N PRO A 30 7.79 -11.68 -23.22
CA PRO A 30 8.12 -10.39 -23.83
C PRO A 30 9.61 -10.08 -23.78
N THR A 31 10.07 -9.33 -24.77
CA THR A 31 11.38 -8.67 -24.79
C THR A 31 11.18 -7.17 -24.62
N VAL A 32 11.90 -6.56 -23.68
CA VAL A 32 11.85 -5.12 -23.40
C VAL A 32 13.26 -4.57 -23.30
N SER A 33 13.43 -3.27 -23.46
CA SER A 33 14.73 -2.64 -23.24
C SER A 33 15.19 -2.83 -21.79
N GLY A 34 16.51 -2.97 -21.61
CA GLY A 34 17.12 -3.08 -20.29
C GLY A 34 16.82 -1.89 -19.39
N ALA A 35 16.59 -0.70 -19.95
CA ALA A 35 16.17 0.48 -19.19
C ALA A 35 14.71 0.40 -18.69
N CYS A 36 13.81 -0.23 -19.46
CA CYS A 36 12.41 -0.40 -19.08
C CYS A 36 12.19 -1.56 -18.11
N PHE A 37 13.04 -2.59 -18.14
CA PHE A 37 12.86 -3.78 -17.31
C PHE A 37 12.84 -3.48 -15.79
N PRO A 38 13.76 -2.69 -15.21
CA PRO A 38 13.73 -2.32 -13.80
C PRO A 38 12.43 -1.63 -13.38
N TRP A 39 11.87 -0.78 -14.24
CA TRP A 39 10.60 -0.12 -13.96
C TRP A 39 9.46 -1.12 -13.76
N LEU A 40 9.39 -2.17 -14.58
CA LEU A 40 8.40 -3.24 -14.44
C LEU A 40 8.54 -4.02 -13.13
N VAL A 41 9.78 -4.27 -12.69
CA VAL A 41 10.05 -4.97 -11.43
C VAL A 41 9.71 -4.09 -10.23
N LEU A 42 10.09 -2.81 -10.27
CA LEU A 42 9.90 -1.86 -9.16
C LEU A 42 8.43 -1.59 -8.84
N GLN A 43 7.51 -1.70 -9.80
CA GLN A 43 6.06 -1.62 -9.55
C GLN A 43 5.56 -2.64 -8.52
N HIS A 44 6.30 -3.73 -8.32
CA HIS A 44 5.94 -4.79 -7.38
C HIS A 44 6.70 -4.70 -6.05
N VAL A 45 7.65 -3.78 -5.93
CA VAL A 45 8.42 -3.55 -4.70
C VAL A 45 7.68 -2.51 -3.86
N LEU A 46 7.55 -2.80 -2.56
CA LEU A 46 6.96 -1.85 -1.63
C LEU A 46 7.96 -0.70 -1.38
N PRO A 47 7.60 0.58 -1.61
CA PRO A 47 8.51 1.69 -1.38
C PRO A 47 9.01 1.73 0.06
N LYS A 48 10.23 2.24 0.25
CA LYS A 48 10.81 2.38 1.59
C LYS A 48 9.88 3.20 2.49
N GLY A 49 9.74 2.77 3.75
CA GLY A 49 8.84 3.37 4.72
C GLY A 49 7.40 2.85 4.68
N PHE A 50 7.00 2.14 3.63
CA PHE A 50 5.71 1.46 3.59
C PHE A 50 5.84 0.05 4.16
N ARG A 51 4.81 -0.36 4.93
CA ARG A 51 4.69 -1.73 5.44
C ARG A 51 3.47 -2.37 4.80
N ARG A 52 3.59 -3.61 4.34
CA ARG A 52 2.44 -4.37 3.81
C ARG A 52 1.49 -4.63 4.97
N ALA A 53 0.37 -3.92 5.01
CA ALA A 53 -0.69 -4.17 5.97
C ALA A 53 -1.43 -5.45 5.58
N ARG A 54 -1.62 -6.36 6.54
CA ARG A 54 -2.50 -7.52 6.38
C ARG A 54 -3.68 -7.30 7.32
N ASN A 55 -4.88 -7.19 6.76
CA ASN A 55 -6.08 -7.09 7.58
C ASN A 55 -6.61 -8.51 7.82
N PHE A 56 -6.99 -8.83 9.05
CA PHE A 56 -7.54 -10.13 9.44
C PHE A 56 -8.77 -9.96 10.32
N GLY A 57 -9.60 -11.00 10.37
CA GLY A 57 -10.81 -11.02 11.18
C GLY A 57 -11.75 -9.86 10.85
N PHE A 58 -12.40 -9.31 11.87
CA PHE A 58 -13.38 -8.23 11.71
C PHE A 58 -12.77 -6.91 11.20
N LEU A 59 -11.45 -6.69 11.37
CA LEU A 59 -10.75 -5.51 10.85
C LEU A 59 -10.51 -5.57 9.33
N HIS A 60 -10.86 -6.68 8.68
CA HIS A 60 -10.76 -6.78 7.22
C HIS A 60 -11.81 -5.90 6.52
N PRO A 61 -11.45 -5.13 5.47
CA PRO A 61 -12.36 -4.19 4.81
C PRO A 61 -13.61 -4.84 4.20
N ASN A 62 -13.56 -6.14 3.88
CA ASN A 62 -14.73 -6.90 3.42
C ASN A 62 -15.67 -7.36 4.55
N CYS A 63 -15.26 -7.25 5.82
CA CYS A 63 -16.07 -7.70 6.97
C CYS A 63 -17.10 -6.66 7.45
N LYS A 64 -17.23 -5.51 6.76
CA LYS A 64 -18.18 -4.44 7.11
C LYS A 64 -19.61 -4.94 7.35
N ARG A 65 -20.08 -5.88 6.51
CA ARG A 65 -21.43 -6.45 6.65
C ARG A 65 -21.58 -7.31 7.90
N ILE A 66 -20.56 -8.08 8.25
CA ILE A 66 -20.53 -8.92 9.46
C ILE A 66 -20.49 -8.03 10.71
N ILE A 67 -19.70 -6.96 10.69
CA ILE A 67 -19.64 -5.96 11.76
C ILE A 67 -21.03 -5.32 11.96
N ALA A 68 -21.69 -4.90 10.88
CA ALA A 68 -23.03 -4.31 10.95
C ALA A 68 -24.05 -5.30 11.56
N LEU A 69 -24.01 -6.57 11.18
CA LEU A 69 -24.86 -7.60 11.75
C LEU A 69 -24.61 -7.79 13.26
N LEU A 70 -23.33 -7.83 13.67
CA LEU A 70 -22.96 -7.91 15.08
C LEU A 70 -23.50 -6.73 15.88
N HIS A 71 -23.45 -5.50 15.33
CA HIS A 71 -24.03 -4.33 16.01
C HIS A 71 -25.53 -4.50 16.27
N VAL A 72 -26.29 -5.02 15.30
CA VAL A 72 -27.73 -5.26 15.46
C VAL A 72 -27.99 -6.36 16.50
N LEU A 73 -27.31 -7.51 16.37
CA LEU A 73 -27.51 -8.66 17.26
C LEU A 73 -27.14 -8.34 18.71
N LEU A 74 -26.05 -7.62 18.92
CA LEU A 74 -25.57 -7.24 20.25
C LEU A 74 -26.23 -5.96 20.77
N LYS A 75 -27.18 -5.37 20.01
CA LYS A 75 -27.79 -4.05 20.29
C LYS A 75 -26.75 -2.97 20.59
N PHE A 76 -25.60 -3.05 19.91
CA PHE A 76 -24.48 -2.14 20.09
C PHE A 76 -24.64 -0.92 19.18
N VAL A 77 -24.65 0.27 19.78
CA VAL A 77 -24.76 1.55 19.08
C VAL A 77 -23.39 2.25 19.08
N PRO A 78 -22.64 2.24 17.97
CA PRO A 78 -21.28 2.80 17.93
C PRO A 78 -21.22 4.30 18.24
N ALA A 79 -22.31 5.04 17.98
CA ALA A 79 -22.38 6.47 18.24
C ALA A 79 -22.38 6.81 19.74
N GLN A 80 -22.69 5.85 20.62
CA GLN A 80 -22.68 6.08 22.07
C GLN A 80 -21.28 5.84 22.69
N THR A 81 -20.42 5.07 22.03
CA THR A 81 -19.05 4.79 22.52
C THR A 81 -18.05 5.88 22.18
N THR A 82 -18.35 6.79 21.24
CA THR A 82 -17.51 7.96 20.95
C THR A 82 -17.38 8.91 22.14
N ALA A 83 -18.36 8.91 23.06
CA ALA A 83 -18.29 9.64 24.32
C ALA A 83 -17.11 9.20 25.23
N TRP A 84 -16.57 8.00 25.00
CA TRP A 84 -15.43 7.44 25.75
C TRP A 84 -14.09 7.66 25.05
N VAL A 85 -14.10 8.16 23.81
CA VAL A 85 -12.87 8.47 23.08
C VAL A 85 -12.30 9.74 23.70
N LYS A 86 -11.28 9.57 24.53
CA LYS A 86 -10.51 10.71 25.04
C LYS A 86 -9.97 11.51 23.86
N GLU A 87 -10.21 12.81 23.91
CA GLU A 87 -9.68 13.71 22.91
C GLU A 87 -8.16 13.58 22.87
N ARG A 88 -7.60 13.50 21.66
CA ARG A 88 -6.16 13.33 21.50
C ARG A 88 -5.47 14.57 22.05
N ALA A 89 -4.45 14.37 22.89
CA ALA A 89 -3.66 15.48 23.41
C ALA A 89 -3.19 16.39 22.26
N PRO A 90 -3.34 17.72 22.39
CA PRO A 90 -2.94 18.64 21.34
C PRO A 90 -1.44 18.56 21.11
N ILE A 91 -1.02 18.69 19.85
CA ILE A 91 0.39 18.83 19.50
C ILE A 91 0.77 20.27 19.87
N LEU A 92 1.66 20.44 20.84
CA LEU A 92 2.08 21.77 21.29
C LEU A 92 3.35 22.20 20.56
N CYS A 93 3.43 23.48 20.22
CA CYS A 93 4.64 24.09 19.70
C CYS A 93 5.73 24.11 20.78
N ALA A 94 6.93 23.59 20.48
CA ALA A 94 8.05 23.58 21.43
C ALA A 94 8.54 24.97 21.84
N CYS A 95 8.31 26.00 21.00
CA CYS A 95 8.77 27.36 21.25
C CYS A 95 7.81 28.17 22.12
N CYS A 96 6.50 28.03 21.92
CA CYS A 96 5.49 28.91 22.54
C CYS A 96 4.35 28.16 23.25
N GLY A 97 4.31 26.82 23.18
CA GLY A 97 3.27 26.01 23.81
C GLY A 97 1.89 26.08 23.13
N ALA A 98 1.73 26.83 22.04
CA ALA A 98 0.46 26.93 21.32
C ALA A 98 0.07 25.61 20.64
N GLY A 99 -1.24 25.31 20.57
CA GLY A 99 -1.76 24.16 19.86
C GLY A 99 -1.52 24.25 18.35
N MET A 100 -0.91 23.22 17.77
CA MET A 100 -0.59 23.16 16.34
C MET A 100 -1.65 22.39 15.57
N ALA A 101 -2.02 22.90 14.39
CA ALA A 101 -2.88 22.21 13.44
C ALA A 101 -2.03 21.41 12.43
N ILE A 102 -2.49 20.20 12.08
CA ILE A 102 -1.84 19.40 11.05
C ILE A 102 -2.24 19.96 9.68
N VAL A 103 -1.33 20.71 9.05
CA VAL A 103 -1.56 21.35 7.75
C VAL A 103 -1.45 20.39 6.57
N SER A 104 -0.67 19.31 6.71
CA SER A 104 -0.59 18.24 5.71
C SER A 104 -0.04 16.95 6.31
N ASN A 105 -0.52 15.83 5.83
CA ASN A 105 0.06 14.51 6.03
C ASN A 105 0.96 14.20 4.83
N SER A 106 2.28 14.13 5.05
CA SER A 106 3.24 13.83 4.00
C SER A 106 3.14 12.35 3.57
N SER A 107 2.20 12.05 2.68
CA SER A 107 2.19 10.81 1.88
C SER A 107 2.74 11.02 0.47
N LYS A 108 3.42 12.16 0.21
CA LYS A 108 4.17 12.39 -1.01
C LYS A 108 5.64 12.09 -0.75
N THR A 109 6.07 10.86 -1.04
CA THR A 109 7.46 10.65 -1.40
C THR A 109 7.76 11.57 -2.57
N PRO A 110 8.76 12.47 -2.50
CA PRO A 110 9.18 13.17 -3.70
C PRO A 110 9.65 12.11 -4.68
N GLY A 111 9.20 12.23 -5.93
CA GLY A 111 9.58 11.32 -7.00
C GLY A 111 11.09 11.09 -6.98
N ILE A 112 11.48 9.84 -7.17
CA ILE A 112 12.87 9.43 -7.37
C ILE A 112 13.41 10.31 -8.52
N SER A 113 14.18 11.34 -8.18
CA SER A 113 15.02 12.07 -9.12
C SER A 113 16.19 11.14 -9.43
N VAL A 114 16.09 10.46 -10.56
CA VAL A 114 17.25 9.80 -11.17
C VAL A 114 18.04 10.91 -11.85
N ARG A 115 19.27 11.15 -11.40
CA ARG A 115 20.29 11.85 -12.17
C ARG A 115 20.89 10.90 -13.21
#